data_AF-A0A965MI33-F1
#
_entry.id   AF-A0A965MI33-F1
#
_cell.length_a   1.000
_cell.length_b   1.000
_cell.length_c   1.000
_cell.angle_alpha   90.00
_cell.angle_beta   90.00
_cell.angle_gamma   90.00
#
_symmetry.space_group_name_H-M   'P 1'
#
loop_
_entity.id
_entity.type
_entity.pdbx_description
1 polymer ?
#
loop_
_entity_poly.entity_id
_entity_poly.type
_entity_poly.pdbx_seq_one_letter_code
_entity_poly.pdbx_strand_id
1 'polypeptide(L)'
;MIANINSGKMKGFGVRGNKRNPLIPNVPTFAEMGVADLDMESFWGFAAPAGTPKDIIQKLNAAMLIAMKNPAVLAKLESMGLDPILDTPADAQKYLQDDLVRAEKIVKATGAKIE
;
A
#
# COMPACT_ATOMS: atom_id res chain seq x y z
N MET A 1 -0.53 3.77 14.90
CA MET A 1 -0.46 2.36 15.35
C MET A 1 0.93 1.97 15.84
N ILE A 2 1.99 2.18 15.05
CA ILE A 2 3.39 1.84 15.37
C ILE A 2 3.84 2.34 16.76
N ALA A 3 3.61 3.62 17.09
CA ALA A 3 3.99 4.17 18.40
C ALA A 3 3.31 3.46 19.59
N ASN A 4 2.09 2.96 19.41
CA ASN A 4 1.38 2.21 20.45
C ASN A 4 1.89 0.78 20.57
N ILE A 5 2.38 0.17 19.48
CA ILE A 5 3.08 -1.12 19.51
C ILE A 5 4.39 -0.98 20.27
N ASN A 6 5.20 0.04 19.92
CA ASN A 6 6.49 0.29 20.57
C ASN A 6 6.36 0.68 22.04
N SER A 7 5.29 1.37 22.43
CA SER A 7 5.02 1.71 23.84
C SER A 7 4.34 0.58 24.64
N GLY A 8 4.10 -0.59 24.03
CA GLY A 8 3.46 -1.73 24.68
C GLY A 8 1.95 -1.59 24.92
N LYS A 9 1.34 -0.48 24.48
CA LYS A 9 -0.12 -0.28 24.55
C LYS A 9 -0.88 -1.15 23.55
N MET A 10 -0.20 -1.67 22.53
CA MET A 10 -0.72 -2.65 21.59
C MET A 10 0.29 -3.76 21.36
N LYS A 11 -0.19 -4.97 21.08
CA LYS A 11 0.63 -6.11 20.68
C LYS A 11 0.48 -6.34 19.18
N GLY A 12 1.59 -6.25 18.44
CA GLY A 12 1.62 -6.64 17.03
C GLY A 12 1.76 -8.16 16.91
N PHE A 13 0.81 -8.83 16.26
CA PHE A 13 0.85 -10.27 16.04
C PHE A 13 1.50 -10.68 14.72
N GLY A 14 1.40 -9.83 13.71
CA GLY A 14 2.01 -10.05 12.42
C GLY A 14 1.89 -8.80 11.55
N VAL A 15 2.86 -8.60 10.67
CA VAL A 15 2.74 -7.64 9.57
C VAL A 15 2.43 -8.40 8.27
N ARG A 16 1.63 -7.76 7.40
CA ARG A 16 1.40 -8.24 6.03
C ARG A 16 2.62 -7.91 5.16
N GLY A 17 2.77 -8.62 4.04
CA GLY A 17 3.90 -8.48 3.13
C GLY A 17 5.07 -9.44 3.42
N ASN A 18 6.07 -9.41 2.54
CA ASN A 18 7.17 -10.38 2.53
C ASN A 18 8.40 -9.95 3.35
N LYS A 19 8.38 -8.75 3.93
CA LYS A 19 9.49 -8.19 4.71
C LYS A 19 8.98 -7.61 6.02
N ARG A 20 9.80 -7.69 7.07
CA ARG A 20 9.49 -7.04 8.35
C ARG A 20 9.52 -5.52 8.21
N ASN A 21 8.65 -4.85 8.94
CA ASN A 21 8.66 -3.38 9.00
C ASN A 21 9.81 -2.89 9.92
N PRO A 22 10.74 -2.04 9.44
CA PRO A 22 11.89 -1.57 10.22
C PRO A 22 11.53 -0.82 11.51
N LEU A 23 10.32 -0.25 11.60
CA LEU A 23 9.86 0.50 12.78
C LEU A 23 9.31 -0.40 13.89
N ILE A 24 9.03 -1.68 13.59
CA ILE A 24 8.57 -2.73 14.52
C ILE A 24 9.24 -4.08 14.20
N PRO A 25 10.59 -4.18 14.23
CA PRO A 25 11.33 -5.35 13.74
C PRO A 25 11.06 -6.64 14.56
N ASN A 26 10.52 -6.47 15.76
CA ASN A 26 10.12 -7.56 16.67
C ASN A 26 8.80 -8.22 16.27
N VAL A 27 8.02 -7.64 15.35
CA VAL A 27 6.77 -8.22 14.85
C VAL A 27 7.08 -9.03 13.59
N PRO A 28 6.79 -10.35 13.55
CA PRO A 28 7.07 -11.19 12.39
C PRO A 28 6.13 -10.88 11.22
N THR A 29 6.47 -11.32 10.02
CA THR A 29 5.52 -11.35 8.89
C THR A 29 4.58 -12.55 9.01
N PHE A 30 3.40 -12.46 8.41
CA PHE A 30 2.51 -13.63 8.30
C PHE A 30 3.14 -14.77 7.48
N ALA A 31 3.99 -14.44 6.50
CA ALA A 31 4.75 -15.42 5.73
C ALA A 31 5.75 -16.21 6.59
N GLU A 32 6.46 -15.55 7.53
CA GLU A 32 7.34 -16.22 8.49
C GLU A 32 6.59 -17.20 9.41
N MET A 33 5.28 -16.99 9.58
CA MET A 33 4.39 -17.83 10.38
C MET A 33 3.66 -18.91 9.55
N GLY A 34 4.04 -19.09 8.28
CA GLY A 34 3.46 -20.12 7.40
C GLY A 34 2.17 -19.70 6.67
N VAL A 35 1.81 -18.42 6.72
CA VAL A 35 0.64 -17.85 6.03
C VAL A 35 1.10 -16.89 4.92
N ALA A 36 1.69 -17.46 3.87
CA ALA A 36 2.31 -16.67 2.79
C ALA A 36 1.29 -15.97 1.88
N ASP A 37 0.08 -16.52 1.73
CA ASP A 37 -0.92 -15.99 0.80
C ASP A 37 -1.70 -14.77 1.35
N LEU A 38 -1.42 -14.37 2.60
CA LEU A 38 -2.05 -13.23 3.26
C LEU A 38 -1.38 -11.90 2.88
N ASP A 39 -1.17 -11.70 1.58
CA ASP A 39 -0.49 -10.51 1.06
C ASP A 39 -1.47 -9.40 0.69
N MET A 40 -2.34 -8.98 1.61
CA MET A 40 -3.25 -7.85 1.35
C MET A 40 -2.54 -6.55 1.71
N GLU A 41 -1.71 -6.03 0.81
CA GLU A 41 -1.15 -4.70 1.00
C GLU A 41 -2.22 -3.63 0.73
N SER A 42 -2.33 -2.67 1.66
CA SER A 42 -3.18 -1.52 1.47
C SER A 42 -2.39 -0.48 0.66
N PHE A 43 -2.96 -0.02 -0.45
CA PHE A 43 -2.32 0.98 -1.29
C PHE A 43 -3.00 2.34 -1.18
N TRP A 44 -2.24 3.37 -1.53
CA TRP A 44 -2.75 4.71 -1.77
C TRP A 44 -2.34 5.14 -3.17
N GLY A 45 -3.23 5.84 -3.86
CA GLY A 45 -3.00 6.29 -5.23
C GLY A 45 -3.77 7.55 -5.56
N PHE A 46 -3.45 8.12 -6.71
CA PHE A 46 -4.14 9.28 -7.27
C PHE A 46 -4.93 8.86 -8.51
N ALA A 47 -6.14 9.38 -8.63
CA ALA A 47 -6.98 9.17 -9.80
C ALA A 47 -7.36 10.52 -10.41
N ALA A 48 -7.60 10.51 -11.72
CA ALA A 48 -8.13 11.64 -12.48
C ALA A 48 -9.45 11.24 -13.16
N PRO A 49 -10.31 12.19 -13.55
CA PRO A 49 -11.55 11.88 -14.25
C PRO A 49 -11.34 11.04 -15.51
N ALA A 50 -12.30 10.18 -15.82
CA ALA A 50 -12.31 9.43 -17.07
C ALA A 50 -12.24 10.39 -18.28
N GLY A 51 -11.41 10.06 -19.26
CA GLY A 51 -11.19 10.91 -20.45
C GLY A 51 -10.17 12.03 -20.25
N THR A 52 -9.51 12.13 -19.09
CA THR A 52 -8.39 13.07 -18.91
C THR A 52 -7.32 12.80 -19.99
N PRO A 53 -6.88 13.82 -20.75
CA PRO A 53 -5.88 13.65 -21.80
C PRO A 53 -4.56 13.03 -21.29
N LYS A 54 -3.95 12.18 -22.12
CA LYS A 54 -2.73 11.45 -21.77
C LYS A 54 -1.57 12.36 -21.39
N ASP A 55 -1.43 13.51 -22.04
CA ASP A 55 -0.37 14.47 -21.73
C ASP A 55 -0.56 15.09 -20.34
N ILE A 56 -1.80 15.33 -19.91
CA ILE A 56 -2.12 15.80 -18.56
C ILE A 56 -1.80 14.73 -17.52
N ILE A 57 -2.16 13.47 -17.77
CA ILE A 57 -1.79 12.34 -16.90
C ILE A 57 -0.28 12.23 -16.74
N GLN A 58 0.47 12.35 -17.83
CA GLN A 58 1.93 12.33 -17.80
C GLN A 58 2.53 13.49 -17.01
N LYS A 59 1.99 14.72 -17.18
CA LYS A 59 2.42 15.89 -16.39
C LYS A 59 2.15 15.69 -14.89
N LEU A 60 0.99 15.17 -14.52
CA LEU A 60 0.64 14.87 -13.12
C LEU A 60 1.59 13.80 -12.54
N ASN A 61 1.81 12.69 -13.25
CA ASN A 61 2.74 11.66 -12.80
C ASN A 61 4.16 12.20 -12.64
N ALA A 62 4.67 12.99 -13.58
CA ALA A 62 5.98 13.62 -13.47
C ALA A 62 6.10 14.53 -12.23
N ALA A 63 5.07 15.33 -11.93
CA ALA A 63 5.04 16.16 -10.73
C ALA A 63 5.04 15.31 -9.44
N MET A 64 4.29 14.20 -9.43
CA MET A 64 4.29 13.27 -8.30
C MET A 64 5.65 12.62 -8.08
N LEU A 65 6.32 12.18 -9.15
CA LEU A 65 7.68 11.61 -9.07
C LEU A 65 8.70 12.62 -8.53
N ILE A 66 8.54 13.92 -8.83
CA ILE A 66 9.37 14.98 -8.25
C ILE A 66 9.07 15.13 -6.76
N ALA A 67 7.81 15.16 -6.36
CA ALA A 67 7.42 15.28 -4.94
C ALA A 67 7.96 14.11 -4.11
N MET A 68 7.92 12.89 -4.64
CA MET A 68 8.44 11.69 -3.99
C MET A 68 9.97 11.66 -3.89
N LYS A 69 10.70 12.59 -4.51
CA LYS A 69 12.14 12.77 -4.29
C LYS A 69 12.46 13.73 -3.14
N ASN A 70 11.46 14.40 -2.57
CA ASN A 70 11.66 15.32 -1.45
C ASN A 70 11.83 14.51 -0.14
N PRO A 71 12.98 14.61 0.54
CA PRO A 71 13.23 13.85 1.78
C PRO A 71 12.20 14.11 2.89
N ALA A 72 11.64 15.32 2.97
CA ALA A 72 10.62 15.65 3.95
C ALA A 72 9.28 14.92 3.66
N VAL A 73 8.96 14.70 2.39
CA VAL A 73 7.79 13.91 1.97
C VAL A 73 8.02 12.44 2.31
N LEU A 74 9.18 11.89 1.93
CA LEU A 74 9.55 10.50 2.22
C LEU A 74 9.51 10.21 3.72
N ALA A 75 10.18 11.03 4.53
CA ALA A 75 10.21 10.88 5.98
C ALA A 75 8.81 10.94 6.61
N LYS A 76 7.91 11.77 6.06
CA LYS A 76 6.54 11.84 6.53
C LYS A 76 5.75 10.57 6.20
N LEU A 77 5.87 10.05 4.98
CA LEU A 77 5.23 8.80 4.57
C LEU A 77 5.74 7.62 5.41
N GLU A 78 7.05 7.50 5.57
CA GLU A 78 7.68 6.46 6.39
C GLU A 78 7.20 6.54 7.85
N SER A 79 7.09 7.75 8.42
CA SER A 79 6.58 7.94 9.79
C SER A 79 5.12 7.47 9.97
N MET A 80 4.36 7.42 8.87
CA MET A 80 2.99 6.90 8.82
C MET A 80 2.94 5.40 8.56
N GLY A 81 4.09 4.76 8.29
CA GLY A 81 4.18 3.36 7.89
C GLY A 81 3.80 3.13 6.43
N LEU A 82 3.98 4.15 5.58
CA LEU A 82 3.74 4.09 4.14
C LEU A 82 5.05 3.95 3.40
N ASP A 83 5.12 2.96 2.51
CA ASP A 83 6.25 2.78 1.62
C ASP A 83 5.99 3.51 0.29
N PRO A 84 6.83 4.48 -0.10
CA PRO A 84 6.66 5.22 -1.34
C PRO A 84 6.87 4.33 -2.57
N ILE A 85 5.93 4.36 -3.51
CA ILE A 85 6.01 3.64 -4.78
C ILE A 85 6.18 4.66 -5.93
N LEU A 86 7.14 4.39 -6.81
CA LEU A 86 7.45 5.22 -7.97
C LEU A 86 7.03 4.51 -9.25
N ASP A 87 5.73 4.54 -9.54
CA ASP A 87 5.14 3.83 -10.67
C ASP A 87 4.85 4.74 -11.87
N THR A 88 4.77 4.12 -13.05
CA THR A 88 4.18 4.78 -14.22
C THR A 88 2.64 4.74 -14.13
N PRO A 89 1.92 5.60 -14.87
CA PRO A 89 0.46 5.51 -14.93
C PRO A 89 -0.05 4.14 -15.40
N ALA A 90 0.70 3.45 -16.25
CA ALA A 90 0.35 2.11 -16.73
C ALA A 90 0.51 1.05 -15.64
N ASP A 91 1.58 1.14 -14.83
CA ASP A 91 1.81 0.23 -13.71
C ASP A 91 0.73 0.40 -12.64
N ALA A 92 0.39 1.66 -12.30
CA ALA A 92 -0.69 1.96 -11.36
C ALA A 92 -2.06 1.45 -11.87
N GLN A 93 -2.34 1.59 -13.17
CA GLN A 93 -3.56 1.06 -13.77
C GLN A 93 -3.60 -0.47 -13.72
N LYS A 94 -2.48 -1.13 -14.04
CA LYS A 94 -2.37 -2.59 -13.96
C LYS A 94 -2.56 -3.09 -12.53
N TYR A 95 -1.92 -2.45 -11.57
CA TYR A 95 -2.05 -2.79 -10.16
C TYR A 95 -3.52 -2.72 -9.70
N LEU A 96 -4.23 -1.63 -10.03
CA LEU A 96 -5.64 -1.48 -9.68
C LEU A 96 -6.52 -2.57 -10.31
N GLN A 97 -6.26 -2.94 -11.56
CA GLN A 97 -7.00 -4.01 -12.24
C GLN A 97 -6.77 -5.37 -11.58
N ASP A 98 -5.52 -5.70 -11.25
CA ASP A 98 -5.16 -6.96 -10.61
C ASP A 98 -5.75 -7.03 -9.18
N ASP A 99 -5.72 -5.93 -8.43
CA ASP A 99 -6.32 -5.83 -7.10
C ASP A 99 -7.84 -5.98 -7.14
N LEU A 100 -8.53 -5.36 -8.10
CA LEU A 100 -9.98 -5.53 -8.29
C LEU A 100 -10.36 -6.99 -8.53
N VAL A 101 -9.62 -7.71 -9.38
CA VAL A 101 -9.86 -9.14 -9.65
C VAL A 101 -9.65 -9.97 -8.37
N ARG A 102 -8.65 -9.63 -7.57
CA ARG A 102 -8.41 -10.30 -6.29
C ARG A 102 -9.53 -10.01 -5.28
N ALA A 103 -9.90 -8.75 -5.11
CA ALA A 103 -10.96 -8.33 -4.21
C ALA A 103 -12.29 -9.00 -4.55
N GLU A 104 -12.63 -9.09 -5.84
CA GLU A 104 -13.83 -9.79 -6.31
C GLU A 104 -13.85 -11.26 -5.90
N LYS A 105 -12.71 -11.98 -6.03
CA LYS A 105 -12.59 -13.38 -5.58
C LYS A 105 -12.82 -13.51 -4.08
N ILE A 106 -12.26 -12.60 -3.28
CA ILE A 106 -12.40 -12.61 -1.83
C ILE A 106 -13.86 -12.35 -1.44
N VAL A 107 -14.50 -11.33 -2.01
CA VAL A 107 -15.91 -11.00 -1.74
C VAL A 107 -16.83 -12.18 -2.09
N LYS A 108 -16.63 -12.81 -3.25
CA LYS A 108 -17.41 -14.01 -3.64
C LYS A 108 -17.19 -15.19 -2.71
N ALA A 109 -15.95 -15.45 -2.30
CA ALA A 109 -15.61 -16.58 -1.43
C ALA A 109 -16.12 -16.40 0.01
N THR A 110 -16.11 -15.18 0.52
CA THR A 110 -16.47 -14.86 1.91
C THR A 110 -17.94 -14.50 2.10
N GLY A 111 -18.64 -14.11 1.03
CA GLY A 111 -19.99 -13.57 1.11
C GLY A 111 -20.06 -12.18 1.74
N ALA A 112 -18.92 -11.47 1.84
CA ALA A 112 -18.85 -10.13 2.40
C ALA A 112 -19.76 -9.16 1.63
N LYS A 113 -20.43 -8.27 2.37
CA LYS A 113 -21.31 -7.23 1.83
C LYS A 113 -20.99 -5.90 2.51
N ILE A 114 -21.21 -4.81 1.77
CA ILE A 114 -21.26 -3.46 2.36
C ILE A 114 -22.68 -3.32 2.92
N GLU A 115 -22.81 -3.13 4.22
CA GLU A 115 -24.08 -2.80 4.89
C GLU A 115 -24.35 -1.29 4.83
#